data_AF-A0A959K2M4-F1
#
_entry.id   AF-A0A959K2M4-F1
#
_cell.length_a   1.000
_cell.length_b   1.000
_cell.length_c   1.000
_cell.angle_alpha   90.00
_cell.angle_beta   90.00
_cell.angle_gamma   90.00
#
_symmetry.space_group_name_H-M   'P 1'
#
loop_
_entity.id
_entity.type
_entity.pdbx_description
1 polymer ?
#
loop_
_entity_poly.entity_id
_entity_poly.type
_entity_poly.pdbx_seq_one_letter_code
_entity_poly.pdbx_strand_id
1 'polypeptide(L)'
;MISTPQVFYKVHLKIALNLFWLLALTLPYSDIFAQYTVSVDAPAYSADFNVRIDENILYADIDVEIGESLLYKDFTVGFTDSKSRADVIISNSNYNSDINIHMSTSLYADLVVDVSENQLYEDIGIEIRTSGYVDYLIYNEDNFLTKEKLVASLLPIINSYLDYKFEKIPFWSAENGLSEPGEELSPVIYC
;
A
#
# COMPACT_ATOMS: atom_id res chain seq x y z
N MET A 1 -8.86 -34.06 -62.91
CA MET A 1 -8.49 -32.74 -62.34
C MET A 1 -8.44 -32.90 -60.82
N ILE A 2 -7.22 -32.94 -60.27
CA ILE A 2 -6.97 -33.23 -58.86
C ILE A 2 -6.92 -31.88 -58.13
N SER A 3 -7.92 -31.62 -57.28
CA SER A 3 -7.97 -30.42 -56.45
C SER A 3 -6.85 -30.48 -55.41
N THR A 4 -5.93 -29.53 -55.46
CA THR A 4 -4.73 -29.46 -54.63
C THR A 4 -5.08 -29.17 -53.15
N PRO A 5 -4.65 -30.01 -52.18
CA PRO A 5 -4.90 -29.83 -50.74
C PRO A 5 -4.15 -28.66 -50.09
N GLN A 6 -3.24 -28.02 -50.83
CA GLN A 6 -2.37 -26.93 -50.36
C GLN A 6 -3.11 -25.63 -50.02
N VAL A 7 -4.27 -25.38 -50.64
CA VAL A 7 -5.05 -24.15 -50.41
C VAL A 7 -5.80 -24.19 -49.07
N PHE A 8 -6.28 -25.37 -48.68
CA PHE A 8 -7.05 -25.57 -47.44
C PHE A 8 -6.19 -25.31 -46.19
N TYR A 9 -4.96 -25.83 -46.15
CA TYR A 9 -4.05 -25.62 -45.03
C TYR A 9 -3.68 -24.16 -44.80
N LYS A 10 -3.50 -23.39 -45.88
CA LYS A 10 -3.10 -21.97 -45.80
C LYS A 10 -4.19 -21.08 -45.21
N VAL A 11 -5.45 -21.40 -45.47
CA VAL A 11 -6.62 -20.67 -44.96
C VAL A 11 -6.85 -20.98 -43.48
N HIS A 12 -6.78 -22.26 -43.09
CA HIS A 12 -6.91 -22.66 -41.68
C HIS A 12 -5.79 -22.11 -40.79
N LEU A 13 -4.54 -22.07 -41.30
CA LEU A 13 -3.41 -21.51 -40.56
C LEU A 13 -3.56 -20.00 -40.35
N LYS A 14 -4.06 -19.25 -41.34
CA LYS A 14 -4.33 -17.80 -41.22
C LYS A 14 -5.44 -17.49 -40.22
N ILE A 15 -6.50 -18.30 -40.19
CA ILE A 15 -7.62 -18.12 -39.26
C ILE A 15 -7.17 -18.43 -37.83
N ALA A 16 -6.40 -19.51 -37.63
CA ALA A 16 -5.84 -19.85 -36.32
C ALA A 16 -4.88 -18.78 -35.79
N LEU A 17 -4.04 -18.22 -36.66
CA LEU A 17 -3.11 -17.15 -36.29
C LEU A 17 -3.85 -15.86 -35.90
N ASN A 18 -4.91 -15.50 -36.62
CA ASN A 18 -5.74 -14.34 -36.28
C ASN A 18 -6.56 -14.54 -34.99
N LEU A 19 -7.02 -15.76 -34.71
CA LEU A 19 -7.69 -16.08 -33.45
C LEU A 19 -6.74 -15.96 -32.25
N PHE A 20 -5.47 -16.36 -32.44
CA PHE A 20 -4.43 -16.24 -31.42
C PHE A 20 -4.13 -14.77 -31.07
N TRP A 21 -4.05 -13.89 -32.07
CA TRP A 21 -3.90 -12.45 -31.86
C TRP A 21 -5.12 -11.81 -31.19
N LEU A 22 -6.34 -12.27 -31.53
CA LEU A 22 -7.56 -11.79 -30.89
C LEU A 22 -7.66 -12.22 -29.42
N LEU A 23 -7.22 -13.45 -29.09
CA LEU A 23 -7.18 -13.95 -27.71
C LEU A 23 -6.12 -13.21 -26.87
N ALA A 24 -4.96 -12.92 -27.47
CA ALA A 24 -3.88 -12.16 -26.81
C ALA A 24 -4.29 -10.71 -26.50
N LEU A 25 -5.18 -10.12 -27.30
CA LEU A 25 -5.71 -8.76 -27.07
C LEU A 25 -6.78 -8.69 -25.98
N THR A 26 -7.36 -9.83 -25.59
CA THR A 26 -8.38 -9.92 -24.53
C THR A 26 -7.81 -10.35 -23.18
N LEU A 27 -6.49 -10.53 -23.07
CA LEU A 27 -5.88 -10.70 -21.75
C LEU A 27 -6.13 -9.38 -21.00
N PRO A 28 -6.87 -9.41 -19.87
CA PRO A 28 -7.00 -8.21 -19.08
C PRO A 28 -5.58 -7.78 -18.71
N TYR A 29 -5.24 -6.54 -19.02
CA TYR A 29 -4.20 -5.83 -18.29
C TYR A 29 -4.69 -5.87 -16.84
N SER A 30 -4.27 -6.90 -16.10
CA SER A 30 -4.37 -6.87 -14.66
C SER A 30 -3.46 -5.73 -14.27
N ASP A 31 -4.03 -4.59 -13.93
CA ASP A 31 -3.31 -3.55 -13.23
C ASP A 31 -2.70 -4.23 -12.00
N ILE A 32 -1.39 -4.48 -12.06
CA ILE A 32 -0.64 -5.04 -10.94
C ILE A 32 -0.46 -3.84 -10.01
N PHE A 33 -1.50 -3.52 -9.25
CA PHE A 33 -1.34 -2.59 -8.14
C PHE A 33 -0.41 -3.26 -7.14
N ALA A 34 0.68 -2.56 -6.80
CA ALA A 34 1.70 -3.10 -5.93
C ALA A 34 1.16 -3.18 -4.49
N GLN A 35 0.68 -4.33 -4.04
CA GLN A 35 0.23 -4.52 -2.66
C GLN A 35 1.42 -4.70 -1.72
N TYR A 36 1.29 -4.26 -0.46
CA TYR A 36 2.19 -4.68 0.62
C TYR A 36 1.43 -5.22 1.84
N THR A 37 2.10 -6.09 2.57
CA THR A 37 1.61 -6.73 3.79
C THR A 37 2.43 -6.25 4.98
N VAL A 38 1.74 -5.83 6.05
CA VAL A 38 2.34 -5.38 7.29
C VAL A 38 1.80 -6.17 8.46
N SER A 39 2.69 -6.66 9.31
CA SER A 39 2.33 -7.22 10.61
C SER A 39 2.57 -6.17 11.68
N VAL A 40 1.50 -5.76 12.34
CA VAL A 40 1.58 -4.87 13.50
C VAL A 40 1.54 -5.73 14.77
N ASP A 41 2.34 -5.39 15.77
CA ASP A 41 2.61 -6.21 16.97
C ASP A 41 3.59 -7.37 16.75
N ALA A 42 4.50 -7.22 15.80
CA ALA A 42 5.62 -8.15 15.69
C ALA A 42 6.44 -8.14 16.99
N PRO A 43 6.99 -9.30 17.43
CA PRO A 43 7.97 -9.33 18.50
C PRO A 43 9.17 -8.45 18.18
N ALA A 44 9.71 -7.74 19.18
CA ALA A 44 10.83 -6.80 18.99
C ALA A 44 12.07 -7.41 18.31
N TYR A 45 12.33 -8.71 18.48
CA TYR A 45 13.48 -9.38 17.86
C TYR A 45 13.29 -9.70 16.37
N SER A 46 12.08 -9.58 15.85
CA SER A 46 11.72 -9.87 14.45
C SER A 46 11.09 -8.66 13.76
N ALA A 47 11.13 -7.50 14.39
CA ALA A 47 10.61 -6.26 13.82
C ALA A 47 11.69 -5.56 13.01
N ASP A 48 11.28 -4.98 11.89
CA ASP A 48 12.14 -4.14 11.05
C ASP A 48 12.41 -2.80 11.74
N PHE A 49 11.43 -2.30 12.48
CA PHE A 49 11.57 -1.12 13.33
C PHE A 49 10.52 -1.10 14.46
N ASN A 50 10.82 -0.35 15.52
CA ASN A 50 9.96 -0.15 16.68
C ASN A 50 9.27 1.20 16.58
N VAL A 51 7.97 1.22 16.80
CA VAL A 51 7.19 2.46 16.76
C VAL A 51 6.44 2.62 18.06
N ARG A 52 6.46 3.83 18.62
CA ARG A 52 5.54 4.24 19.66
C ARG A 52 4.46 5.11 19.03
N ILE A 53 3.21 4.69 19.12
CA ILE A 53 2.05 5.48 18.68
C ILE A 53 1.10 5.61 19.86
N ASP A 54 0.74 6.83 20.20
CA ASP A 54 -0.17 7.16 21.30
C ASP A 54 -0.82 8.51 21.02
N GLU A 55 -1.84 8.89 21.79
CA GLU A 55 -2.43 10.22 21.70
C GLU A 55 -1.74 11.19 22.70
N ASN A 56 -1.59 12.47 22.32
CA ASN A 56 -1.07 13.58 23.13
C ASN A 56 0.43 13.46 23.47
N ILE A 57 1.26 13.11 22.49
CA ILE A 57 2.72 13.08 22.63
C ILE A 57 3.32 14.44 22.26
N LEU A 58 3.80 15.19 23.26
CA LEU A 58 4.35 16.55 23.07
C LEU A 58 5.59 16.68 22.15
N TYR A 59 6.30 15.59 21.88
CA TYR A 59 7.53 15.57 21.08
C TYR A 59 7.54 14.33 20.18
N ALA A 60 6.49 14.18 19.39
CA ALA A 60 6.45 13.17 18.35
C ALA A 60 7.39 13.52 17.18
N ASP A 61 7.83 12.49 16.47
CA ASP A 61 8.52 12.64 15.19
C ASP A 61 7.54 12.91 14.04
N ILE A 62 6.26 12.49 14.21
CA ILE A 62 5.15 12.71 13.28
C ILE A 62 3.87 12.97 14.08
N ASP A 63 3.15 14.04 13.73
CA ASP A 63 1.79 14.33 14.19
C ASP A 63 0.77 13.91 13.12
N VAL A 64 -0.15 12.99 13.45
CA VAL A 64 -1.15 12.46 12.51
C VAL A 64 -2.56 12.80 12.95
N GLU A 65 -3.31 13.51 12.09
CA GLU A 65 -4.77 13.59 12.19
C GLU A 65 -5.41 12.43 11.42
N ILE A 66 -6.30 11.66 12.05
CA ILE A 66 -7.02 10.57 11.37
C ILE A 66 -8.46 10.45 11.85
N GLY A 67 -9.39 10.37 10.90
CA GLY A 67 -10.83 10.34 11.20
C GLY A 67 -11.72 10.40 9.96
N GLU A 68 -13.04 10.41 10.15
CA GLU A 68 -14.02 10.36 9.04
C GLU A 68 -14.29 11.72 8.37
N SER A 69 -13.82 12.82 8.94
CA SER A 69 -14.12 14.17 8.46
C SER A 69 -13.02 15.14 8.84
N LEU A 70 -12.01 15.24 7.98
CA LEU A 70 -10.88 16.16 8.15
C LEU A 70 -11.09 17.43 7.34
N LEU A 71 -10.66 18.56 7.90
CA LEU A 71 -10.67 19.84 7.21
C LEU A 71 -9.60 19.89 6.11
N TYR A 72 -8.41 19.39 6.43
CA TYR A 72 -7.28 19.23 5.53
C TYR A 72 -6.84 17.78 5.55
N LYS A 73 -6.70 17.16 4.38
CA LYS A 73 -6.25 15.78 4.25
C LYS A 73 -5.19 15.69 3.17
N ASP A 74 -4.29 14.75 3.34
CA ASP A 74 -3.27 14.40 2.36
C ASP A 74 -3.75 13.24 1.49
N PHE A 75 -4.40 12.25 2.11
CA PHE A 75 -4.99 11.12 1.40
C PHE A 75 -6.19 10.52 2.13
N THR A 76 -6.88 9.63 1.41
CA THR A 76 -8.07 8.93 1.87
C THR A 76 -7.83 7.42 1.92
N VAL A 77 -8.36 6.77 2.95
CA VAL A 77 -8.33 5.32 3.09
C VAL A 77 -9.74 4.75 3.19
N GLY A 78 -9.93 3.57 2.64
CA GLY A 78 -11.17 2.80 2.76
C GLY A 78 -10.89 1.35 3.09
N PHE A 79 -11.88 0.66 3.65
CA PHE A 79 -11.75 -0.77 3.98
C PHE A 79 -12.36 -1.65 2.91
N THR A 80 -11.78 -2.83 2.71
CA THR A 80 -12.30 -3.85 1.81
C THR A 80 -12.29 -5.22 2.46
N ASP A 81 -13.28 -6.04 2.14
CA ASP A 81 -13.31 -7.47 2.51
C ASP A 81 -12.54 -8.35 1.50
N SER A 82 -12.00 -7.76 0.43
CA SER A 82 -11.29 -8.47 -0.62
C SER A 82 -9.80 -8.25 -0.52
N LYS A 83 -9.08 -9.24 0.04
CA LYS A 83 -7.61 -9.19 0.15
C LYS A 83 -6.91 -8.88 -1.17
N SER A 84 -7.38 -9.43 -2.29
CA SER A 84 -6.79 -9.20 -3.63
C SER A 84 -7.06 -7.80 -4.20
N ARG A 85 -7.87 -6.97 -3.56
CA ARG A 85 -8.18 -5.60 -3.98
C ARG A 85 -7.56 -4.54 -3.09
N ALA A 86 -6.89 -4.94 -2.01
CA ALA A 86 -6.27 -4.00 -1.09
C ALA A 86 -4.90 -3.54 -1.60
N ASP A 87 -4.54 -2.32 -1.26
CA ASP A 87 -3.18 -1.79 -1.39
C ASP A 87 -2.35 -2.18 -0.16
N VAL A 88 -2.99 -2.17 1.01
CA VAL A 88 -2.38 -2.52 2.30
C VAL A 88 -3.10 -3.72 2.93
N ILE A 89 -2.34 -4.75 3.27
CA ILE A 89 -2.81 -5.88 4.08
C ILE A 89 -2.24 -5.75 5.48
N ILE A 90 -3.10 -5.57 6.47
CA ILE A 90 -2.73 -5.73 7.88
C ILE A 90 -2.86 -7.21 8.22
N SER A 91 -1.72 -7.89 8.38
CA SER A 91 -1.67 -9.32 8.68
C SER A 91 -1.57 -9.57 10.19
N ASN A 92 -2.15 -10.69 10.61
CA ASN A 92 -1.98 -11.23 11.95
C ASN A 92 -0.75 -12.13 12.08
N SER A 93 0.10 -12.18 11.04
CA SER A 93 1.26 -13.06 10.95
C SER A 93 2.53 -12.33 10.53
N ASN A 94 3.58 -12.47 11.33
CA ASN A 94 4.90 -11.88 11.02
C ASN A 94 5.65 -12.63 9.90
N TYR A 95 5.26 -13.86 9.57
CA TYR A 95 6.06 -14.72 8.70
C TYR A 95 5.99 -14.37 7.22
N ASN A 96 4.87 -13.79 6.78
CA ASN A 96 4.61 -13.48 5.37
C ASN A 96 4.34 -11.98 5.17
N SER A 97 4.77 -11.15 6.13
CA SER A 97 4.63 -9.71 6.03
C SER A 97 5.88 -9.13 5.39
N ASP A 98 5.68 -8.17 4.49
CA ASP A 98 6.78 -7.40 3.87
C ASP A 98 7.43 -6.48 4.91
N ILE A 99 6.65 -6.04 5.90
CA ILE A 99 7.09 -5.18 7.00
C ILE A 99 6.54 -5.72 8.33
N ASN A 100 7.41 -5.84 9.33
CA ASN A 100 7.09 -6.23 10.69
C ASN A 100 7.33 -5.05 11.65
N ILE A 101 6.28 -4.56 12.28
CA ILE A 101 6.32 -3.40 13.17
C ILE A 101 6.10 -3.85 14.61
N HIS A 102 7.04 -3.51 15.49
CA HIS A 102 6.85 -3.67 16.93
C HIS A 102 6.24 -2.42 17.54
N MET A 103 5.02 -2.53 18.07
CA MET A 103 4.37 -1.49 18.87
C MET A 103 5.03 -1.42 20.25
N SER A 104 5.83 -0.37 20.46
CA SER A 104 6.61 -0.14 21.68
C SER A 104 5.99 0.95 22.55
N THR A 105 6.15 0.82 23.87
CA THR A 105 5.87 1.89 24.83
C THR A 105 7.12 2.70 25.18
N SER A 106 8.27 2.37 24.58
CA SER A 106 9.55 3.02 24.86
C SER A 106 9.59 4.46 24.31
N LEU A 107 10.19 5.37 25.08
CA LEU A 107 10.57 6.70 24.61
C LEU A 107 11.74 6.67 23.60
N TYR A 108 12.42 5.54 23.49
CA TYR A 108 13.54 5.32 22.57
C TYR A 108 13.14 4.41 21.41
N ALA A 109 11.86 4.44 21.02
CA ALA A 109 11.43 3.78 19.78
C ALA A 109 12.16 4.40 18.58
N ASP A 110 12.21 3.67 17.46
CA ASP A 110 12.82 4.18 16.23
C ASP A 110 12.00 5.32 15.62
N LEU A 111 10.70 5.35 15.92
CA LEU A 111 9.76 6.40 15.55
C LEU A 111 8.73 6.60 16.66
N VAL A 112 8.39 7.85 16.95
CA VAL A 112 7.31 8.26 17.84
C VAL A 112 6.25 9.03 17.05
N VAL A 113 5.00 8.60 17.11
CA VAL A 113 3.88 9.21 16.39
C VAL A 113 2.82 9.64 17.39
N ASP A 114 2.42 10.91 17.35
CA ASP A 114 1.20 11.38 18.01
C ASP A 114 0.03 11.20 17.04
N VAL A 115 -1.00 10.47 17.45
CA VAL A 115 -2.19 10.26 16.63
C VAL A 115 -3.42 10.83 17.33
N SER A 116 -4.26 11.57 16.61
CA SER A 116 -5.51 12.09 17.15
C SER A 116 -6.57 12.24 16.06
N GLU A 117 -7.83 12.32 16.49
CA GLU A 117 -8.94 12.74 15.61
C GLU A 117 -9.06 14.26 15.47
N ASN A 118 -8.36 15.02 16.33
CA ASN A 118 -8.33 16.48 16.30
C ASN A 118 -6.90 16.93 16.59
N GLN A 119 -6.07 16.96 15.55
CA GLN A 119 -4.74 17.57 15.58
C GLN A 119 -4.88 19.00 15.07
N LEU A 120 -4.15 19.95 15.68
CA LEU A 120 -4.19 21.35 15.24
C LEU A 120 -3.06 21.69 14.27
N TYR A 121 -2.00 20.89 14.30
CA TYR A 121 -0.77 21.06 13.53
C TYR A 121 -0.25 19.67 13.15
N GLU A 122 -1.05 18.94 12.40
CA GLU A 122 -0.67 17.64 11.83
C GLU A 122 0.40 17.79 10.76
N ASP A 123 1.32 16.83 10.72
CA ASP A 123 2.20 16.61 9.57
C ASP A 123 1.45 15.90 8.44
N ILE A 124 0.48 15.04 8.79
CA ILE A 124 -0.36 14.28 7.86
C ILE A 124 -1.81 14.16 8.35
N GLY A 125 -2.75 14.44 7.45
CA GLY A 125 -4.18 14.20 7.61
C GLY A 125 -4.68 13.00 6.79
N ILE A 126 -5.28 12.01 7.46
CA ILE A 126 -5.82 10.77 6.87
C ILE A 126 -7.34 10.72 7.03
N GLU A 127 -8.08 10.84 5.93
CA GLU A 127 -9.54 10.71 5.95
C GLU A 127 -9.96 9.25 5.73
N ILE A 128 -10.69 8.68 6.69
CA ILE A 128 -11.32 7.36 6.57
C ILE A 128 -12.67 7.51 5.89
N ARG A 129 -12.88 6.81 4.77
CA ARG A 129 -14.17 6.79 4.07
C ARG A 129 -14.82 5.42 4.11
N THR A 130 -16.11 5.42 4.43
CA THR A 130 -16.96 4.21 4.40
C THR A 130 -17.52 3.90 3.02
N SER A 131 -17.51 4.87 2.09
CA SER A 131 -17.99 4.69 0.72
C SER A 131 -17.38 5.70 -0.25
N GLY A 132 -17.47 5.39 -1.54
CA GLY A 132 -16.93 6.22 -2.61
C GLY A 132 -15.53 5.80 -3.04
N TYR A 133 -14.84 6.72 -3.73
CA TYR A 133 -13.45 6.53 -4.14
C TYR A 133 -12.52 6.94 -3.00
N VAL A 134 -11.48 6.13 -2.81
CA VAL A 134 -10.39 6.34 -1.86
C VAL A 134 -9.05 6.18 -2.59
N ASP A 135 -8.01 6.76 -2.03
CA ASP A 135 -6.66 6.66 -2.56
C ASP A 135 -6.07 5.27 -2.26
N TYR A 136 -6.35 4.72 -1.07
CA TYR A 136 -5.86 3.40 -0.65
C TYR A 136 -6.96 2.52 -0.04
N LEU A 137 -6.98 1.24 -0.42
CA LEU A 137 -7.81 0.21 0.16
C LEU A 137 -7.04 -0.65 1.15
N ILE A 138 -7.64 -0.86 2.32
CA ILE A 138 -7.04 -1.62 3.41
C ILE A 138 -7.84 -2.89 3.63
N TYR A 139 -7.14 -4.03 3.63
CA TYR A 139 -7.66 -5.30 4.10
C TYR A 139 -7.03 -5.64 5.45
N ASN A 140 -7.86 -6.00 6.42
CA ASN A 140 -7.42 -6.31 7.77
C ASN A 140 -7.75 -7.76 8.12
N GLU A 141 -6.71 -8.56 8.41
CA GLU A 141 -6.85 -9.94 8.88
C GLU A 141 -7.12 -10.02 10.39
N ASP A 142 -6.81 -8.96 11.14
CA ASP A 142 -7.06 -8.91 12.57
C ASP A 142 -8.55 -8.69 12.88
N ASN A 143 -9.05 -9.33 13.94
CA ASN A 143 -10.42 -9.12 14.40
C ASN A 143 -10.63 -7.76 15.09
N PHE A 144 -9.55 -7.03 15.38
CA PHE A 144 -9.59 -5.77 16.08
C PHE A 144 -8.52 -4.83 15.53
N LEU A 145 -8.98 -3.74 14.91
CA LEU A 145 -8.13 -2.69 14.38
C LEU A 145 -8.29 -1.43 15.21
N THR A 146 -7.21 -1.00 15.86
CA THR A 146 -7.15 0.30 16.52
C THR A 146 -6.64 1.36 15.57
N LYS A 147 -6.81 2.64 15.96
CA LYS A 147 -6.28 3.78 15.24
C LYS A 147 -4.76 3.72 15.14
N GLU A 148 -4.08 3.36 16.23
CA GLU A 148 -2.63 3.21 16.28
C GLU A 148 -2.16 2.11 15.34
N LYS A 149 -2.85 0.96 15.31
CA LYS A 149 -2.54 -0.12 14.37
C LYS A 149 -2.73 0.30 12.92
N LEU A 150 -3.80 1.04 12.65
CA LEU A 150 -4.07 1.59 11.33
C LEU A 150 -2.94 2.55 10.90
N VAL A 151 -2.57 3.51 11.74
CA VAL A 151 -1.47 4.45 11.43
C VAL A 151 -0.13 3.72 11.27
N ALA A 152 0.19 2.77 12.15
CA ALA A 152 1.39 1.93 12.02
C ALA A 152 1.43 1.23 10.65
N SER A 153 0.30 0.66 10.22
CA SER A 153 0.22 -0.04 8.94
C SER A 153 0.43 0.87 7.72
N LEU A 154 0.14 2.17 7.88
CA LEU A 154 0.22 3.18 6.84
C LEU A 154 1.57 3.92 6.82
N LEU A 155 2.50 3.61 7.73
CA LEU A 155 3.79 4.30 7.80
C LEU A 155 4.56 4.37 6.46
N PRO A 156 4.59 3.34 5.61
CA PRO A 156 5.24 3.45 4.30
C PRO A 156 4.60 4.47 3.35
N ILE A 157 3.28 4.63 3.45
CA ILE A 157 2.51 5.63 2.70
C ILE A 157 2.74 7.01 3.33
N ILE A 158 2.59 7.13 4.65
CA ILE A 158 2.85 8.39 5.37
C ILE A 158 4.25 8.92 5.03
N ASN A 159 5.27 8.07 5.10
CA ASN A 159 6.64 8.44 4.79
C ASN A 159 6.79 8.92 3.33
N SER A 160 5.95 8.50 2.38
CA SER A 160 6.00 9.00 1.00
C SER A 160 5.40 10.41 0.84
N TYR A 161 4.46 10.81 1.69
CA TYR A 161 3.83 12.14 1.68
C TYR A 161 4.61 13.21 2.47
N LEU A 162 5.37 12.83 3.49
CA LEU A 162 6.13 13.79 4.31
C LEU A 162 7.20 14.55 3.50
N ASP A 163 7.43 15.83 3.80
CA ASP A 163 8.51 16.63 3.20
C ASP A 163 9.91 16.15 3.63
N TYR A 164 9.99 15.41 4.72
CA TYR A 164 11.20 14.78 5.27
C TYR A 164 10.99 13.26 5.34
N LYS A 165 12.08 12.48 5.23
CA LYS A 165 12.00 11.02 5.10
C LYS A 165 12.70 10.31 6.24
N PHE A 166 12.09 9.23 6.73
CA PHE A 166 12.70 8.35 7.72
C PHE A 166 13.45 7.21 7.05
N GLU A 167 14.76 7.10 7.30
CA GLU A 167 15.64 6.10 6.67
C GLU A 167 15.28 4.64 7.00
N LYS A 168 14.61 4.40 8.13
CA LYS A 168 14.21 3.03 8.54
C LYS A 168 12.86 2.58 7.98
N ILE A 169 12.11 3.49 7.39
CA ILE A 169 10.74 3.24 6.93
C ILE A 169 10.78 3.23 5.40
N PRO A 170 10.34 2.15 4.74
CA PRO A 170 10.28 2.15 3.28
C PRO A 170 9.23 3.15 2.78
N PHE A 171 9.31 3.54 1.52
CA PHE A 171 8.23 4.25 0.85
C PHE A 171 7.32 3.28 0.13
N TRP A 172 6.05 3.62 0.01
CA TRP A 172 5.15 2.89 -0.88
C TRP A 172 4.53 3.81 -1.94
N SER A 173 4.45 3.30 -3.17
CA SER A 173 3.65 3.89 -4.25
C SER A 173 2.99 2.79 -5.09
N ALA A 174 1.83 3.09 -5.68
CA ALA A 174 1.12 2.14 -6.52
C ALA A 174 1.94 1.68 -7.75
N GLU A 175 2.88 2.53 -8.22
CA GLU A 175 3.72 2.26 -9.39
C GLU A 175 4.92 1.37 -9.08
N ASN A 176 5.57 1.59 -7.93
CA ASN A 176 6.86 0.96 -7.60
C ASN A 176 6.79 -0.03 -6.43
N GLY A 177 5.66 -0.11 -5.72
CA GLY A 177 5.55 -0.89 -4.48
C GLY A 177 6.39 -0.31 -3.35
N LEU A 178 6.92 -1.20 -2.50
CA LEU A 178 7.84 -0.80 -1.44
C LEU A 178 9.23 -0.48 -2.00
N SER A 179 9.79 0.66 -1.60
CA SER A 179 11.11 1.13 -2.04
C SER A 179 11.91 1.68 -0.87
N GLU A 180 13.24 1.56 -0.89
CA GLU A 180 14.10 2.05 0.18
C GLU A 180 14.26 3.59 0.15
N PRO A 181 14.41 4.24 1.31
CA PRO A 181 14.69 5.66 1.39
C PRO A 181 16.07 6.01 0.82
N GLY A 182 16.09 6.58 -0.39
CA GLY A 182 17.32 6.99 -1.09
C GLY A 182 17.39 6.60 -2.57
N GLU A 183 16.46 5.78 -3.07
CA GLU A 183 16.26 5.64 -4.51
C GLU A 183 15.53 6.89 -5.03
N GLU A 184 16.29 7.89 -5.51
CA GLU A 184 15.73 8.99 -6.29
C GLU A 184 14.82 8.40 -7.38
N LEU A 185 13.52 8.65 -7.28
CA LEU A 185 12.58 8.46 -8.37
C LEU A 185 13.01 9.39 -9.51
N SER A 186 13.91 8.89 -10.35
CA SER A 186 14.29 9.56 -11.58
C SER A 186 12.99 9.83 -12.35
N PRO A 187 12.66 11.08 -12.69
CA PRO A 187 11.44 11.36 -13.42
C PRO A 187 11.49 10.55 -14.71
N VAL A 188 10.50 9.67 -14.90
CA VAL A 188 10.34 8.94 -16.16
C VAL A 188 9.98 9.99 -17.20
N ILE A 189 10.99 10.47 -17.92
CA ILE A 189 10.80 11.33 -19.09
C ILE A 189 10.18 10.44 -20.17
N TYR A 190 8.87 10.57 -20.37
CA TYR A 190 8.24 10.09 -21.59
C TYR A 190 8.73 10.97 -22.75
N CYS A 191 9.66 10.42 -23.55
CA CYS A 191 10.01 10.94 -24.87
C CYS A 191 9.00 10.48 -25.93
#